data_AF-A0A7C5MK50-F1
#
_entry.id   AF-A0A7C5MK50-F1
#
_cell.length_a   1.000
_cell.length_b   1.000
_cell.length_c   1.000
_cell.angle_alpha   90.00
_cell.angle_beta   90.00
_cell.angle_gamma   90.00
#
_symmetry.space_group_name_H-M   'P 1'
#
loop_
_entity.id
_entity.type
_entity.pdbx_description
1 polymer ?
#
loop_
_entity_poly.entity_id
_entity_poly.type
_entity_poly.pdbx_seq_one_letter_code
_entity_poly.pdbx_strand_id
1 'polypeptide(L)'
;ESYLQVIRRRWWIIAILVACAMAVVLIINVTAKPVYRAQVKLQVLAAEPQEAFLFSQFSFPGQTDQVKASQTDFIRQLRSPFVAWQTIADLNLGIGADELLSHLSISTDGEYITVEVSADEPDVAEGIATRQTANALDQFRKTRSLPFTVLRQFLTSQLKIEEQQMLTADDAMLNFKREHSIEDYQHELLAVQDNIRSLKSQVDQAQVLEDQYTARAKEERAAAKKALDEARGAGNALLSAQALKEQAANYTAAAEQHEIDAAAQKATIDSCNKLIAQRQQELQGLLDLSPTYDTLRRGQDQASGNYDFLVSKLNEATLKEAQTQSPGFVQVVEPASKPSSPAPSRLGRMAAIAALASLLAGVALAFVLEFVESLRKRPVRF
;
A
#
# COMPACT_ATOMS: atom_id res chain seq x y z
N GLU A 1 -86.73 -2.12 5.72
CA GLU A 1 -87.05 -2.16 4.27
C GLU A 1 -86.98 -0.75 3.63
N SER A 2 -85.85 -0.02 3.67
CA SER A 2 -85.87 1.38 3.13
C SER A 2 -84.60 1.87 2.41
N TYR A 3 -83.41 1.33 2.66
CA TYR A 3 -82.18 1.83 2.00
C TYR A 3 -81.99 1.32 0.56
N LEU A 4 -82.36 0.06 0.27
CA LEU A 4 -82.21 -0.54 -1.06
C LEU A 4 -83.18 0.05 -2.11
N GLN A 5 -84.35 0.54 -1.68
CA GLN A 5 -85.32 1.18 -2.58
C GLN A 5 -84.83 2.53 -3.09
N VAL A 6 -84.14 3.31 -2.26
CA VAL A 6 -83.53 4.59 -2.66
C VAL A 6 -82.48 4.39 -3.74
N ILE A 7 -81.61 3.38 -3.57
CA ILE A 7 -80.59 3.02 -4.54
C ILE A 7 -81.24 2.53 -5.84
N ARG A 8 -82.27 1.68 -5.77
CA ARG A 8 -82.98 1.17 -6.96
C ARG A 8 -83.79 2.24 -7.69
N ARG A 9 -84.28 3.28 -7.02
CA ARG A 9 -85.01 4.39 -7.65
C ARG A 9 -84.07 5.35 -8.40
N ARG A 10 -82.79 5.40 -8.02
CA ARG A 10 -81.82 6.39 -8.48
C ARG A 10 -80.50 5.81 -8.97
N TRP A 11 -80.49 4.51 -9.30
CA TRP A 11 -79.34 3.80 -9.84
C TRP A 11 -78.76 4.48 -11.08
N TRP A 12 -79.59 5.17 -11.87
CA TRP A 12 -79.19 5.94 -13.04
C TRP A 12 -78.25 7.11 -12.71
N ILE A 13 -78.39 7.76 -11.53
CA ILE A 13 -77.47 8.83 -11.10
C ILE A 13 -76.09 8.24 -10.78
N ILE A 14 -76.06 7.09 -10.10
CA ILE A 14 -74.81 6.38 -9.78
C ILE A 14 -74.13 5.93 -11.08
N ALA A 15 -74.89 5.36 -12.02
CA ALA A 15 -74.39 4.92 -13.31
C ALA A 15 -73.80 6.07 -14.15
N ILE A 16 -74.47 7.24 -14.19
CA ILE A 16 -73.96 8.44 -14.88
C ILE A 16 -72.67 8.94 -14.24
N LEU A 17 -72.59 8.98 -12.90
CA LEU A 17 -71.41 9.48 -12.20
C LEU A 17 -70.19 8.57 -12.46
N VAL A 18 -70.40 7.25 -12.42
CA VAL A 18 -69.37 6.27 -12.78
C VAL A 18 -68.96 6.40 -14.25
N ALA A 19 -69.92 6.56 -15.17
CA ALA A 19 -69.63 6.75 -16.60
C ALA A 19 -68.84 8.04 -16.86
N CYS A 20 -69.19 9.16 -16.21
CA CYS A 20 -68.43 10.41 -16.30
C CYS A 20 -67.01 10.24 -15.74
N ALA A 21 -66.84 9.61 -14.57
CA ALA A 21 -65.52 9.37 -14.00
C ALA A 21 -64.65 8.50 -14.91
N MET A 22 -65.23 7.47 -15.53
CA MET A 22 -64.52 6.61 -16.48
C MET A 22 -64.15 7.35 -17.76
N ALA A 23 -65.06 8.19 -18.29
CA ALA A 23 -64.79 9.04 -19.44
C ALA A 23 -63.63 10.02 -19.17
N VAL A 24 -63.59 10.63 -17.97
CA VAL A 24 -62.49 11.50 -17.55
C VAL A 24 -61.16 10.73 -17.49
N VAL A 25 -61.13 9.54 -16.90
CA VAL A 25 -59.92 8.71 -16.86
C VAL A 25 -59.46 8.31 -18.26
N LEU A 26 -60.39 8.00 -19.16
CA LEU A 26 -60.09 7.65 -20.54
C LEU A 26 -59.53 8.86 -21.31
N ILE A 27 -60.13 10.05 -21.15
CA ILE A 27 -59.62 11.30 -21.74
C ILE A 27 -58.21 11.58 -21.26
N ILE A 28 -57.96 11.54 -19.94
CA ILE A 28 -56.63 11.77 -19.36
C ILE A 28 -55.60 10.80 -19.95
N ASN A 29 -55.97 9.54 -20.18
CA ASN A 29 -55.05 8.54 -20.72
C ASN A 29 -54.77 8.72 -22.22
N VAL A 30 -55.76 9.13 -23.01
CA VAL A 30 -55.59 9.38 -24.46
C VAL A 30 -54.82 10.67 -24.73
N THR A 31 -54.93 11.67 -23.84
CA THR A 31 -54.19 12.94 -23.95
C THR A 31 -52.82 12.91 -23.28
N ALA A 32 -52.52 11.89 -22.47
CA ALA A 32 -51.21 11.72 -21.86
C ALA A 32 -50.16 11.38 -22.92
N LYS A 33 -49.01 12.07 -22.87
CA LYS A 33 -47.87 11.75 -23.74
C LYS A 33 -47.33 10.34 -23.43
N PRO A 34 -46.89 9.58 -24.44
CA PRO A 34 -46.21 8.30 -24.21
C PRO A 34 -44.90 8.54 -23.46
N VAL A 35 -44.66 7.76 -22.41
CA VAL A 35 -43.41 7.79 -21.63
C VAL A 35 -42.60 6.56 -21.97
N TYR A 36 -41.40 6.74 -22.51
CA TYR A 36 -40.46 5.66 -22.81
C TYR A 36 -39.47 5.49 -21.67
N ARG A 37 -39.05 4.25 -21.42
CA ARG A 37 -38.10 3.95 -20.34
C ARG A 37 -36.93 3.12 -20.84
N ALA A 38 -35.73 3.64 -20.62
CA ALA A 38 -34.49 2.92 -20.85
C ALA A 38 -33.85 2.59 -19.49
N GLN A 39 -33.17 1.45 -19.40
CA GLN A 39 -32.51 1.02 -18.17
C GLN A 39 -31.06 0.63 -18.44
N VAL A 40 -30.17 0.99 -17.52
CA VAL A 40 -28.79 0.50 -17.47
C VAL A 40 -28.62 -0.28 -16.17
N LYS A 41 -28.07 -1.49 -16.25
CA LYS A 41 -27.74 -2.30 -15.09
C LYS A 41 -26.25 -2.33 -14.89
N LEU A 42 -25.83 -2.02 -13.68
CA LEU A 42 -24.44 -2.03 -13.25
C LEU A 42 -24.25 -3.05 -12.13
N GLN A 43 -23.10 -3.71 -12.10
CA GLN A 43 -22.65 -4.51 -10.98
C GLN A 43 -21.56 -3.76 -10.21
N VAL A 44 -21.69 -3.72 -8.88
CA VAL A 44 -20.70 -3.15 -7.97
C VAL A 44 -19.94 -4.28 -7.29
N LEU A 45 -18.64 -4.32 -7.52
CA LEU A 45 -17.76 -5.31 -6.90
C LEU A 45 -17.21 -4.75 -5.58
N ALA A 46 -17.01 -5.63 -4.60
CA ALA A 46 -16.32 -5.27 -3.38
C ALA A 46 -14.87 -4.87 -3.70
N ALA A 47 -14.42 -3.76 -3.12
CA ALA A 47 -13.00 -3.43 -3.14
C ALA A 47 -12.22 -4.53 -2.40
N GLU A 48 -11.03 -4.89 -2.89
CA GLU A 48 -10.11 -5.67 -2.06
C GLU A 48 -9.86 -4.88 -0.76
N PRO A 49 -9.86 -5.57 0.41
CA PRO A 49 -9.64 -4.91 1.68
C PRO A 49 -8.35 -4.11 1.60
N GLN A 50 -8.45 -2.80 1.85
CA GLN A 50 -7.28 -1.94 1.95
C GLN A 50 -6.41 -2.52 3.07
N GLU A 51 -5.27 -3.13 2.72
CA GLU A 51 -4.33 -3.56 3.74
C GLU A 51 -4.01 -2.37 4.65
N ALA A 52 -4.14 -2.66 5.95
CA ALA A 52 -4.17 -1.70 7.03
C ALA A 52 -3.09 -0.63 6.87
N PHE A 53 -3.48 0.63 7.07
CA PHE A 53 -2.51 1.61 7.53
C PHE A 53 -1.84 1.02 8.79
N LEU A 54 -0.52 1.10 8.89
CA LEU A 54 0.30 0.55 9.99
C LEU A 54 -0.13 0.99 11.42
N PHE A 55 -1.17 1.82 11.53
CA PHE A 55 -1.72 2.38 12.76
C PHE A 55 -3.22 2.14 12.97
N SER A 56 -3.92 1.34 12.15
CA SER A 56 -5.37 1.11 12.34
C SER A 56 -5.66 -0.17 13.13
N GLN A 57 -5.96 -0.03 14.43
CA GLN A 57 -6.52 -1.07 15.31
C GLN A 57 -8.06 -1.23 15.18
N PHE A 58 -8.68 -0.69 14.14
CA PHE A 58 -10.13 -0.70 13.98
C PHE A 58 -10.63 -1.85 13.11
N SER A 59 -11.70 -2.52 13.56
CA SER A 59 -12.39 -3.60 12.84
C SER A 59 -12.60 -3.29 11.36
N PHE A 60 -12.21 -4.23 10.51
CA PHE A 60 -12.50 -4.20 9.09
C PHE A 60 -14.01 -4.30 8.87
N PRO A 61 -14.66 -3.35 8.17
CA PRO A 61 -16.04 -3.53 7.73
C PRO A 61 -16.12 -4.75 6.81
N GLY A 62 -17.12 -5.60 7.04
CA GLY A 62 -17.36 -6.79 6.23
C GLY A 62 -17.53 -6.44 4.75
N GLN A 63 -17.26 -7.40 3.86
CA GLN A 63 -17.34 -7.23 2.40
C GLN A 63 -18.67 -6.58 1.94
N THR A 64 -19.79 -6.97 2.56
CA THR A 64 -21.13 -6.44 2.30
C THR A 64 -21.26 -4.94 2.61
N ASP A 65 -20.60 -4.44 3.64
CA ASP A 65 -20.65 -3.03 4.02
C ASP A 65 -19.86 -2.16 3.04
N GLN A 66 -18.77 -2.69 2.48
CA GLN A 66 -17.97 -2.00 1.47
C GLN A 66 -18.68 -1.88 0.12
N VAL A 67 -19.43 -2.91 -0.29
CA VAL A 67 -20.28 -2.86 -1.48
C VAL A 67 -21.34 -1.78 -1.31
N LYS A 68 -22.06 -1.76 -0.18
CA LYS A 68 -23.09 -0.74 0.11
C LYS A 68 -22.53 0.68 0.16
N ALA A 69 -21.35 0.88 0.75
CA ALA A 69 -20.68 2.18 0.75
C ALA A 69 -20.36 2.64 -0.68
N SER A 70 -19.78 1.74 -1.50
CA SER A 70 -19.44 2.03 -2.89
C SER A 70 -20.68 2.30 -3.76
N GLN A 71 -21.77 1.56 -3.53
CA GLN A 71 -23.07 1.83 -4.16
C GLN A 71 -23.58 3.23 -3.78
N THR A 72 -23.54 3.58 -2.50
CA THR A 72 -24.00 4.90 -2.01
C THR A 72 -23.20 6.04 -2.64
N ASP A 73 -21.89 5.90 -2.72
CA ASP A 73 -21.01 6.90 -3.33
C ASP A 73 -21.24 7.02 -4.84
N PHE A 74 -21.46 5.91 -5.55
CA PHE A 74 -21.80 5.94 -6.97
C PHE A 74 -23.17 6.57 -7.23
N ILE A 75 -24.18 6.25 -6.40
CA ILE A 75 -25.51 6.87 -6.47
C ILE A 75 -25.44 8.37 -6.21
N ARG A 76 -24.60 8.82 -5.27
CA ARG A 76 -24.34 10.24 -5.04
C ARG A 76 -23.80 10.90 -6.32
N GLN A 77 -22.94 10.21 -7.06
CA GLN A 77 -22.42 10.70 -8.33
C GLN A 77 -23.48 10.74 -9.44
N LEU A 78 -24.31 9.70 -9.56
CA LEU A 78 -25.43 9.67 -10.51
C LEU A 78 -26.45 10.80 -10.27
N ARG A 79 -26.70 11.16 -9.01
CA ARG A 79 -27.61 12.24 -8.60
C ARG A 79 -26.93 13.62 -8.54
N SER A 80 -25.66 13.72 -8.92
CA SER A 80 -24.92 14.98 -8.88
C SER A 80 -25.40 15.93 -9.98
N PRO A 81 -25.75 17.19 -9.65
CA PRO A 81 -26.08 18.20 -10.66
C PRO A 81 -24.96 18.42 -11.67
N PHE A 82 -23.69 18.26 -11.24
CA PHE A 82 -22.54 18.39 -12.11
C PHE A 82 -22.53 17.35 -13.24
N VAL A 83 -22.83 16.09 -12.92
CA VAL A 83 -22.93 15.01 -13.93
C VAL A 83 -24.14 15.22 -14.83
N ALA A 84 -25.27 15.66 -14.27
CA ALA A 84 -26.45 15.99 -15.06
C ALA A 84 -26.15 17.10 -16.09
N TRP A 85 -25.43 18.15 -15.69
CA TRP A 85 -24.98 19.20 -16.62
C TRP A 85 -24.05 18.69 -17.71
N GLN A 86 -23.12 17.78 -17.39
CA GLN A 86 -22.26 17.15 -18.40
C GLN A 86 -23.09 16.38 -19.42
N THR A 87 -24.06 15.58 -18.96
CA THR A 87 -24.95 14.83 -19.84
C THR A 87 -25.84 15.72 -20.71
N ILE A 88 -26.35 16.82 -20.15
CA ILE A 88 -27.13 17.83 -20.89
C ILE A 88 -26.27 18.44 -22.00
N ALA A 89 -25.01 18.78 -21.71
CA ALA A 89 -24.09 19.33 -22.70
C ALA A 89 -23.73 18.29 -23.78
N ASP A 90 -23.43 17.04 -23.40
CA ASP A 90 -23.06 15.96 -24.32
C ASP A 90 -24.18 15.59 -25.30
N LEU A 91 -25.43 15.67 -24.85
CA LEU A 91 -26.62 15.33 -25.63
C LEU A 91 -27.34 16.54 -26.20
N ASN A 92 -26.85 17.76 -25.93
CA ASN A 92 -27.44 19.03 -26.33
C ASN A 92 -28.94 19.13 -25.96
N LEU A 93 -29.28 18.81 -24.71
CA LEU A 93 -30.67 18.79 -24.24
C LEU A 93 -31.14 20.19 -23.84
N GLY A 94 -32.40 20.51 -24.14
CA GLY A 94 -33.03 21.78 -23.77
C GLY A 94 -33.62 21.82 -22.35
N ILE A 95 -33.16 20.96 -21.43
CA ILE A 95 -33.71 20.79 -20.07
C ILE A 95 -32.71 21.21 -19.00
N GLY A 96 -33.21 21.49 -17.80
CA GLY A 96 -32.38 21.76 -16.62
C GLY A 96 -31.83 20.49 -15.95
N ALA A 97 -30.79 20.63 -15.12
CA ALA A 97 -30.23 19.52 -14.35
C ALA A 97 -31.25 18.89 -13.40
N ASP A 98 -32.04 19.70 -12.68
CA ASP A 98 -33.06 19.20 -11.75
C ASP A 98 -34.16 18.43 -12.48
N GLU A 99 -34.52 18.89 -13.68
CA GLU A 99 -35.48 18.22 -14.55
C GLU A 99 -34.93 16.85 -14.96
N LEU A 100 -33.71 16.78 -15.51
CA LEU A 100 -33.06 15.50 -15.87
C LEU A 100 -33.01 14.54 -14.68
N LEU A 101 -32.63 15.01 -13.50
CA LEU A 101 -32.54 14.18 -12.30
C LEU A 101 -33.91 13.69 -11.82
N SER A 102 -34.99 14.44 -12.06
CA SER A 102 -36.35 14.02 -11.74
C SER A 102 -36.85 12.87 -12.63
N HIS A 103 -36.30 12.76 -13.84
CA HIS A 103 -36.55 11.65 -14.76
C HIS A 103 -35.75 10.38 -14.45
N LEU A 104 -34.82 10.45 -13.49
CA LEU A 104 -33.94 9.36 -13.09
C LEU A 104 -34.52 8.59 -11.90
N SER A 105 -34.78 7.31 -12.09
CA SER A 105 -35.14 6.35 -11.05
C SER A 105 -33.97 5.40 -10.83
N ILE A 106 -33.52 5.26 -9.57
CA ILE A 106 -32.40 4.39 -9.22
C ILE A 106 -32.88 3.38 -8.20
N SER A 107 -32.70 2.09 -8.49
CA SER A 107 -32.97 0.99 -7.56
C SER A 107 -31.72 0.15 -7.35
N THR A 108 -31.60 -0.44 -6.17
CA THR A 108 -30.51 -1.34 -5.81
C THR A 108 -31.07 -2.72 -5.47
N ASP A 109 -30.43 -3.77 -5.99
CA ASP A 109 -30.77 -5.16 -5.73
C ASP A 109 -29.49 -5.99 -5.58
N GLY A 110 -29.18 -6.40 -4.36
CA GLY A 110 -27.91 -7.07 -4.03
C GLY A 110 -26.70 -6.21 -4.42
N GLU A 111 -25.87 -6.73 -5.33
CA GLU A 111 -24.68 -6.06 -5.87
C GLU A 111 -25.00 -5.17 -7.09
N TYR A 112 -26.24 -5.18 -7.57
CA TYR A 112 -26.64 -4.49 -8.79
C TYR A 112 -27.26 -3.12 -8.50
N ILE A 113 -26.96 -2.16 -9.38
CA ILE A 113 -27.61 -0.86 -9.45
C ILE A 113 -28.33 -0.78 -10.80
N THR A 114 -29.62 -0.50 -10.77
CA THR A 114 -30.42 -0.27 -11.98
C THR A 114 -30.76 1.20 -12.08
N VAL A 115 -30.31 1.84 -13.15
CA VAL A 115 -30.62 3.23 -13.50
C VAL A 115 -31.67 3.23 -14.59
N GLU A 116 -32.89 3.63 -14.25
CA GLU A 116 -34.01 3.74 -15.17
C GLU A 116 -34.27 5.22 -15.48
N VAL A 117 -34.36 5.56 -16.77
CA VAL A 117 -34.61 6.93 -17.24
C VAL A 117 -35.90 6.97 -18.04
N SER A 118 -36.75 7.95 -17.71
CA SER A 118 -38.04 8.16 -18.39
C SER A 118 -38.00 9.42 -19.28
N ALA A 119 -38.30 9.30 -20.58
CA ALA A 119 -38.37 10.44 -21.49
C ALA A 119 -39.55 10.33 -22.48
N ASP A 120 -39.90 11.44 -23.13
CA ASP A 120 -40.96 11.52 -24.15
C ASP A 120 -40.57 10.79 -25.45
N GLU A 121 -39.28 10.67 -25.74
CA GLU A 121 -38.75 10.02 -26.94
C GLU A 121 -37.84 8.83 -26.59
N PRO A 122 -37.90 7.72 -27.35
CA PRO A 122 -37.12 6.51 -27.05
C PRO A 122 -35.61 6.73 -27.19
N ASP A 123 -35.17 7.52 -28.19
CA ASP A 123 -33.76 7.85 -28.41
C ASP A 123 -33.18 8.72 -27.28
N VAL A 124 -33.98 9.66 -26.78
CA VAL A 124 -33.59 10.52 -25.65
C VAL A 124 -33.49 9.71 -24.35
N ALA A 125 -34.42 8.79 -24.10
CA ALA A 125 -34.36 7.92 -22.92
C ALA A 125 -33.07 7.07 -22.89
N GLU A 126 -32.75 6.41 -24.01
CA GLU A 126 -31.52 5.61 -24.15
C GLU A 126 -30.26 6.47 -24.05
N GLY A 127 -30.24 7.63 -24.72
CA GLY A 127 -29.11 8.55 -24.72
C GLY A 127 -28.80 9.05 -23.31
N ILE A 128 -29.80 9.53 -22.58
CA ILE A 128 -29.64 10.00 -21.19
C ILE A 128 -29.17 8.86 -20.30
N ALA A 129 -29.82 7.69 -20.36
CA ALA A 129 -29.43 6.54 -19.53
C ALA A 129 -27.96 6.13 -19.75
N THR A 130 -27.53 6.08 -21.02
CA THR A 130 -26.15 5.76 -21.40
C THR A 130 -25.16 6.82 -20.93
N ARG A 131 -25.41 8.10 -21.26
CA ARG A 131 -24.47 9.19 -21.01
C ARG A 131 -24.39 9.57 -19.54
N GLN A 132 -25.52 9.65 -18.84
CA GLN A 132 -25.53 9.92 -17.41
C GLN A 132 -24.75 8.86 -16.64
N THR A 133 -24.93 7.58 -17.00
CA THR A 133 -24.20 6.49 -16.37
C THR A 133 -22.71 6.56 -16.67
N ALA A 134 -22.31 6.81 -17.93
CA ALA A 134 -20.91 6.93 -18.32
C ALA A 134 -20.21 8.11 -17.61
N ASN A 135 -20.86 9.28 -17.57
CA ASN A 135 -20.34 10.47 -16.91
C ASN A 135 -20.24 10.27 -15.39
N ALA A 136 -21.22 9.61 -14.78
CA ALA A 136 -21.16 9.25 -13.37
C ALA A 136 -20.01 8.27 -13.07
N LEU A 137 -19.78 7.28 -13.94
CA LEU A 137 -18.67 6.33 -13.80
C LEU A 137 -17.31 7.03 -13.88
N ASP A 138 -17.12 7.93 -14.85
CA ASP A 138 -15.88 8.71 -15.00
C ASP A 138 -15.60 9.53 -13.74
N GLN A 139 -16.60 10.26 -13.25
CA GLN A 139 -16.43 11.08 -12.04
C GLN A 139 -16.23 10.25 -10.77
N PHE A 140 -16.90 9.10 -10.67
CA PHE A 140 -16.73 8.18 -9.55
C PHE A 140 -15.28 7.64 -9.49
N ARG A 141 -14.74 7.23 -10.64
CA ARG A 141 -13.33 6.79 -10.77
C ARG A 141 -12.36 7.90 -10.40
N LYS A 142 -12.57 9.11 -10.93
CA LYS A 142 -11.77 10.29 -10.60
C LYS A 142 -11.75 10.51 -9.10
N THR A 143 -12.93 10.63 -8.49
CA THR A 143 -13.08 10.91 -7.06
C THR A 143 -12.43 9.85 -6.18
N ARG A 144 -12.62 8.56 -6.48
CA ARG A 144 -11.96 7.49 -5.71
C ARG A 144 -10.45 7.45 -5.91
N SER A 145 -9.95 7.86 -7.07
CA SER A 145 -8.50 7.88 -7.33
C SER A 145 -7.78 9.05 -6.66
N LEU A 146 -8.49 10.15 -6.34
CA LEU A 146 -7.91 11.37 -5.78
C LEU A 146 -6.98 11.16 -4.57
N PRO A 147 -7.34 10.38 -3.53
CA PRO A 147 -6.44 10.16 -2.39
C PRO A 147 -5.12 9.54 -2.81
N PHE A 148 -5.14 8.62 -3.79
CA PHE A 148 -3.94 7.97 -4.32
C PHE A 148 -3.16 8.90 -5.24
N THR A 149 -3.82 9.72 -6.05
CA THR A 149 -3.17 10.77 -6.86
C THR A 149 -2.42 11.76 -5.97
N VAL A 150 -3.07 12.25 -4.91
CA VAL A 150 -2.47 13.19 -3.94
C VAL A 150 -1.31 12.53 -3.19
N LEU A 151 -1.50 11.29 -2.72
CA LEU A 151 -0.44 10.53 -2.07
C LEU A 151 0.77 10.33 -2.99
N ARG A 152 0.54 9.94 -4.25
CA ARG A 152 1.60 9.76 -5.25
C ARG A 152 2.38 11.05 -5.47
N GLN A 153 1.70 12.20 -5.59
CA GLN A 153 2.34 13.51 -5.73
C GLN A 153 3.18 13.90 -4.51
N PHE A 154 2.65 13.65 -3.30
CA PHE A 154 3.38 13.86 -2.06
C PHE A 154 4.63 12.98 -1.99
N LEU A 155 4.49 11.67 -2.23
CA LEU A 155 5.60 10.71 -2.22
C LEU A 155 6.64 11.03 -3.28
N THR A 156 6.24 11.42 -4.49
CA THR A 156 7.16 11.86 -5.56
C THR A 156 7.98 13.07 -5.10
N SER A 157 7.35 14.03 -4.42
CA SER A 157 8.03 15.22 -3.92
C SER A 157 9.01 14.90 -2.79
N GLN A 158 8.62 14.03 -1.86
CA GLN A 158 9.49 13.57 -0.78
C GLN A 158 10.64 12.71 -1.28
N LEU A 159 10.39 11.84 -2.26
CA LEU A 159 11.40 10.97 -2.85
C LEU A 159 12.57 11.78 -3.41
N LYS A 160 12.28 12.92 -4.06
CA LYS A 160 13.32 13.82 -4.57
C LYS A 160 14.19 14.40 -3.44
N ILE A 161 13.62 14.66 -2.26
CA ILE A 161 14.36 15.17 -1.11
C ILE A 161 15.23 14.07 -0.51
N GLU A 162 14.66 12.89 -0.28
CA GLU A 162 15.39 11.75 0.27
C GLU A 162 16.46 11.22 -0.68
N GLU A 163 16.24 11.26 -2.00
CA GLU A 163 17.25 10.93 -3.02
C GLU A 163 18.49 11.82 -2.86
N GLN A 164 18.31 13.13 -2.68
CA GLN A 164 19.45 14.04 -2.45
C GLN A 164 20.16 13.77 -1.12
N GLN A 165 19.43 13.40 -0.07
CA GLN A 165 20.04 13.02 1.21
C GLN A 165 20.84 11.72 1.09
N MET A 166 20.32 10.72 0.38
CA MET A 166 21.01 9.47 0.07
C MET A 166 22.30 9.72 -0.69
N LEU A 167 22.24 10.50 -1.78
CA LEU A 167 23.43 10.86 -2.56
C LEU A 167 24.47 11.61 -1.72
N THR A 168 24.03 12.52 -0.84
CA THR A 168 24.94 13.23 0.06
C THR A 168 25.61 12.29 1.07
N ALA A 169 24.86 11.32 1.61
CA ALA A 169 25.40 10.32 2.53
C ALA A 169 26.38 9.37 1.83
N ASP A 170 26.06 8.95 0.60
CA ASP A 170 26.94 8.16 -0.26
C ASP A 170 28.24 8.91 -0.56
N ASP A 171 28.14 10.18 -0.96
CA ASP A 171 29.30 11.03 -1.23
C ASP A 171 30.17 11.24 0.01
N ALA A 172 29.57 11.41 1.20
CA ALA A 172 30.29 11.53 2.45
C ALA A 172 31.07 10.25 2.79
N MET A 173 30.45 9.08 2.65
CA MET A 173 31.10 7.79 2.82
C MET A 173 32.25 7.60 1.80
N LEU A 174 31.99 7.91 0.54
CA LEU A 174 32.96 7.82 -0.54
C LEU A 174 34.18 8.72 -0.30
N ASN A 175 33.95 9.95 0.18
CA ASN A 175 35.03 10.88 0.52
C ASN A 175 35.85 10.37 1.71
N PHE A 176 35.21 9.83 2.75
CA PHE A 176 35.92 9.18 3.85
C PHE A 176 36.83 8.04 3.36
N LYS A 177 36.30 7.16 2.49
CA LYS A 177 37.07 6.06 1.91
C LYS A 177 38.27 6.55 1.10
N ARG A 178 38.11 7.63 0.32
CA ARG A 178 39.20 8.23 -0.47
C ARG A 178 40.24 8.91 0.40
N GLU A 179 39.82 9.72 1.36
CA GLU A 179 40.70 10.50 2.24
C GLU A 179 41.60 9.57 3.07
N HIS A 180 41.04 8.48 3.57
CA HIS A 180 41.80 7.51 4.36
C HIS A 180 42.38 6.35 3.54
N SER A 181 42.08 6.27 2.24
CA SER A 181 42.46 5.16 1.35
C SER A 181 42.01 3.79 1.88
N ILE A 182 40.84 3.73 2.50
CA ILE A 182 40.25 2.52 3.09
C ILE A 182 38.97 2.18 2.32
N GLU A 183 39.00 1.11 1.53
CA GLU A 183 37.84 0.67 0.74
C GLU A 183 36.81 -0.07 1.61
N ASP A 184 37.31 -0.99 2.45
CA ASP A 184 36.53 -1.74 3.44
C ASP A 184 37.21 -1.64 4.82
N TYR A 185 36.63 -0.79 5.66
CA TYR A 185 37.16 -0.53 7.00
C TYR A 185 37.13 -1.76 7.92
N GLN A 186 36.11 -2.61 7.81
CA GLN A 186 36.00 -3.78 8.68
C GLN A 186 37.02 -4.86 8.29
N HIS A 187 37.22 -5.07 6.98
CA HIS A 187 38.26 -5.98 6.51
C HIS A 187 39.66 -5.49 6.88
N GLU A 188 39.95 -4.19 6.73
CA GLU A 188 41.27 -3.64 7.07
C GLU A 188 41.59 -3.78 8.57
N LEU A 189 40.61 -3.48 9.44
CA LEU A 189 40.75 -3.63 10.89
C LEU A 189 41.09 -5.08 11.29
N LEU A 190 40.39 -6.06 10.68
CA LEU A 190 40.64 -7.48 10.93
C LEU A 190 42.01 -7.92 10.40
N ALA A 191 42.39 -7.47 9.19
CA ALA A 191 43.68 -7.79 8.60
C ALA A 191 44.85 -7.31 9.46
N VAL A 192 44.78 -6.10 10.03
CA VAL A 192 45.82 -5.60 10.95
C VAL A 192 45.87 -6.40 12.25
N GLN A 193 44.71 -6.75 12.83
CA GLN A 193 44.65 -7.60 14.03
C GLN A 193 45.29 -8.97 13.80
N ASP A 194 45.00 -9.60 12.66
CA ASP A 194 45.54 -10.92 12.32
C ASP A 194 47.04 -10.87 12.02
N ASN A 195 47.53 -9.80 11.38
CA ASN A 195 48.96 -9.56 11.22
C ASN A 195 49.68 -9.46 12.57
N ILE A 196 49.14 -8.71 13.53
CA ILE A 196 49.71 -8.60 14.87
C ILE A 196 49.74 -9.97 15.56
N ARG A 197 48.66 -10.75 15.47
CA ARG A 197 48.60 -12.11 16.04
C ARG A 197 49.66 -13.02 15.42
N SER A 198 49.81 -12.98 14.10
CA SER A 198 50.82 -13.77 13.38
C SER A 198 52.25 -13.40 13.79
N LEU A 199 52.56 -12.10 13.84
CA LEU A 199 53.88 -11.61 14.26
C LEU A 199 54.18 -11.97 15.72
N LYS A 200 53.21 -11.87 16.62
CA LYS A 200 53.38 -12.32 18.02
C LYS A 200 53.68 -13.80 18.10
N SER A 201 52.99 -14.64 17.32
CA SER A 201 53.29 -16.06 17.26
C SER A 201 54.71 -16.35 16.75
N GLN A 202 55.21 -15.56 15.79
CA GLN A 202 56.60 -15.66 15.32
C GLN A 202 57.61 -15.24 16.39
N VAL A 203 57.31 -14.18 17.16
CA VAL A 203 58.12 -13.77 18.32
C VAL A 203 58.19 -14.91 19.34
N ASP A 204 57.05 -15.50 19.71
CA ASP A 204 57.00 -16.59 20.69
C ASP A 204 57.83 -17.80 20.23
N GLN A 205 57.75 -18.15 18.93
CA GLN A 205 58.56 -19.24 18.36
C GLN A 205 60.06 -18.93 18.38
N ALA A 206 60.45 -17.73 17.96
CA ALA A 206 61.85 -17.30 17.97
C ALA A 206 62.41 -17.19 19.40
N GLN A 207 61.59 -16.77 20.36
CA GLN A 207 61.94 -16.70 21.78
C GLN A 207 62.25 -18.08 22.35
N VAL A 208 61.40 -19.08 22.05
CA VAL A 208 61.65 -20.47 22.47
C VAL A 208 62.96 -21.00 21.88
N LEU A 209 63.27 -20.69 20.62
CA LEU A 209 64.52 -21.10 19.99
C LEU A 209 65.74 -20.38 20.59
N GLU A 210 65.64 -19.08 20.85
CA GLU A 210 66.69 -18.30 21.49
C GLU A 210 67.02 -18.83 22.89
N ASP A 211 65.99 -19.11 23.71
CA ASP A 211 66.14 -19.73 25.03
C ASP A 211 66.81 -21.12 24.94
N GLN A 212 66.47 -21.93 23.93
CA GLN A 212 67.08 -23.24 23.72
C GLN A 212 68.56 -23.13 23.32
N TYR A 213 68.89 -22.25 22.38
CA TYR A 213 70.27 -22.06 21.93
C TYR A 213 71.15 -21.46 23.03
N THR A 214 70.65 -20.48 23.78
CA THR A 214 71.39 -19.89 24.90
C THR A 214 71.65 -20.90 26.03
N ALA A 215 70.67 -21.75 26.34
CA ALA A 215 70.84 -22.83 27.31
C ALA A 215 71.92 -23.83 26.85
N ARG A 216 71.87 -24.30 25.60
CA ARG A 216 72.88 -25.22 25.02
C ARG A 216 74.27 -24.62 25.00
N ALA A 217 74.41 -23.37 24.54
CA ALA A 217 75.69 -22.67 24.54
C ALA A 217 76.30 -22.58 25.95
N LYS A 218 75.47 -22.34 26.96
CA LYS A 218 75.90 -22.27 28.37
C LYS A 218 76.38 -23.64 28.88
N GLU A 219 75.67 -24.72 28.56
CA GLU A 219 76.07 -26.09 28.89
C GLU A 219 77.39 -26.48 28.20
N GLU A 220 77.53 -26.18 26.91
CA GLU A 220 78.75 -26.46 26.12
C GLU A 220 79.95 -25.63 26.61
N ARG A 221 79.75 -24.35 26.96
CA ARG A 221 80.79 -23.52 27.62
C ARG A 221 81.22 -24.12 28.96
N ALA A 222 80.27 -24.63 29.75
CA ALA A 222 80.58 -25.29 31.02
C ALA A 222 81.36 -26.60 30.80
N ALA A 223 80.99 -27.41 29.80
CA ALA A 223 81.69 -28.63 29.42
C ALA A 223 83.10 -28.35 28.90
N ALA A 224 83.27 -27.33 28.05
CA ALA A 224 84.58 -26.88 27.57
C ALA A 224 85.51 -26.47 28.72
N LYS A 225 84.97 -25.69 29.68
CA LYS A 225 85.73 -25.27 30.86
C LYS A 225 86.16 -26.48 31.71
N LYS A 226 85.26 -27.43 31.93
CA LYS A 226 85.56 -28.67 32.65
C LYS A 226 86.66 -29.48 31.96
N ALA A 227 86.59 -29.66 30.64
CA ALA A 227 87.61 -30.37 29.86
C ALA A 227 88.98 -29.67 29.90
N LEU A 228 89.02 -28.32 29.89
CA LEU A 228 90.25 -27.55 30.07
C LEU A 228 90.85 -27.71 31.47
N ASP A 229 90.01 -27.71 32.50
CA ASP A 229 90.46 -27.89 33.88
C ASP A 229 91.00 -29.32 34.12
N GLU A 230 90.37 -30.35 33.53
CA GLU A 230 90.87 -31.73 33.53
C GLU A 230 92.19 -31.86 32.75
N ALA A 231 92.33 -31.20 31.60
CA ALA A 231 93.57 -31.16 30.82
C ALA A 231 94.73 -30.53 31.61
N ARG A 232 94.45 -29.51 32.44
CA ARG A 232 95.45 -28.89 33.35
C ARG A 232 95.88 -29.84 34.47
N GLY A 233 94.96 -30.67 34.96
CA GLY A 233 95.23 -31.68 36.00
C GLY A 233 96.00 -32.92 35.52
N ALA A 234 95.99 -33.22 34.22
CA ALA A 234 96.59 -34.44 33.65
C ALA A 234 98.14 -34.48 33.63
N GLY A 235 98.83 -33.39 33.95
CA GLY A 235 100.30 -33.36 34.09
C GLY A 235 101.07 -33.77 32.83
N ASN A 236 102.09 -34.65 32.96
CA ASN A 236 103.04 -35.02 31.89
C ASN A 236 102.49 -36.02 30.85
N ALA A 237 101.22 -36.43 30.94
CA ALA A 237 100.59 -37.31 29.95
C ALA A 237 100.20 -36.53 28.68
N LEU A 238 101.22 -36.22 27.85
CA LEU A 238 101.13 -35.28 26.74
C LEU A 238 99.98 -35.57 25.77
N LEU A 239 99.79 -36.85 25.42
CA LEU A 239 98.75 -37.28 24.47
C LEU A 239 97.32 -37.13 25.02
N SER A 240 97.09 -37.42 26.31
CA SER A 240 95.76 -37.30 26.92
C SER A 240 95.38 -35.84 27.21
N ALA A 241 96.36 -35.03 27.63
CA ALA A 241 96.16 -33.59 27.81
C ALA A 241 95.85 -32.87 26.48
N GLN A 242 96.42 -33.34 25.36
CA GLN A 242 96.18 -32.78 24.03
C GLN A 242 94.79 -33.14 23.50
N ALA A 243 94.33 -34.39 23.69
CA ALA A 243 92.98 -34.81 23.33
C ALA A 243 91.89 -34.04 24.10
N LEU A 244 92.08 -33.79 25.40
CA LEU A 244 91.14 -32.99 26.21
C LEU A 244 91.08 -31.52 25.78
N LYS A 245 92.21 -30.95 25.33
CA LYS A 245 92.25 -29.59 24.76
C LYS A 245 91.50 -29.51 23.42
N GLU A 246 91.65 -30.52 22.57
CA GLU A 246 90.90 -30.61 21.30
C GLU A 246 89.40 -30.77 21.54
N GLN A 247 89.02 -31.62 22.51
CA GLN A 247 87.62 -31.77 22.93
C GLN A 247 87.04 -30.45 23.47
N ALA A 248 87.81 -29.71 24.30
CA ALA A 248 87.39 -28.39 24.76
C ALA A 248 87.21 -27.40 23.60
N ALA A 249 88.12 -27.42 22.61
CA ALA A 249 88.02 -26.58 21.42
C ALA A 249 86.75 -26.87 20.60
N ASN A 250 86.37 -28.15 20.49
CA ASN A 250 85.12 -28.55 19.84
C ASN A 250 83.89 -28.05 20.61
N TYR A 251 83.88 -28.16 21.94
CA TYR A 251 82.79 -27.60 22.76
C TYR A 251 82.73 -26.08 22.68
N THR A 252 83.87 -25.37 22.61
CA THR A 252 83.85 -23.91 22.42
C THR A 252 83.31 -23.52 21.05
N ALA A 253 83.67 -24.24 19.99
CA ALA A 253 83.15 -23.97 18.65
C ALA A 253 81.64 -24.24 18.56
N ALA A 254 81.15 -25.32 19.19
CA ALA A 254 79.72 -25.60 19.27
C ALA A 254 78.96 -24.50 20.04
N ALA A 255 79.52 -24.06 21.17
CA ALA A 255 78.93 -22.98 21.96
C ALA A 255 78.89 -21.65 21.18
N GLU A 256 79.96 -21.30 20.46
CA GLU A 256 80.00 -20.12 19.61
C GLU A 256 78.94 -20.18 18.50
N GLN A 257 78.74 -21.36 17.88
CA GLN A 257 77.70 -21.54 16.89
C GLN A 257 76.29 -21.33 17.47
N HIS A 258 76.00 -21.93 18.62
CA HIS A 258 74.71 -21.72 19.30
C HIS A 258 74.53 -20.29 19.81
N GLU A 259 75.61 -19.58 20.20
CA GLU A 259 75.55 -18.15 20.52
C GLU A 259 75.21 -17.29 19.28
N ILE A 260 75.76 -17.64 18.11
CA ILE A 260 75.40 -16.99 16.83
C ILE A 260 73.93 -17.26 16.48
N ASP A 261 73.47 -18.51 16.62
CA ASP A 261 72.10 -18.89 16.34
C ASP A 261 71.11 -18.17 17.30
N ALA A 262 71.44 -18.09 18.58
CA ALA A 262 70.69 -17.32 19.56
C ALA A 262 70.64 -15.82 19.20
N ALA A 263 71.78 -15.23 18.84
CA ALA A 263 71.84 -13.83 18.40
C ALA A 263 71.00 -13.59 17.13
N ALA A 264 70.95 -14.55 16.21
CA ALA A 264 70.11 -14.49 15.01
C ALA A 264 68.61 -14.54 15.36
N GLN A 265 68.20 -15.40 16.31
CA GLN A 265 66.82 -15.43 16.79
C GLN A 265 66.45 -14.12 17.52
N LYS A 266 67.35 -13.58 18.32
CA LYS A 266 67.17 -12.28 18.97
C LYS A 266 66.96 -11.15 17.97
N ALA A 267 67.75 -11.11 16.89
CA ALA A 267 67.56 -10.13 15.82
C ALA A 267 66.19 -10.29 15.13
N THR A 268 65.70 -11.52 14.98
CA THR A 268 64.36 -11.82 14.45
C THR A 268 63.25 -11.30 15.37
N ILE A 269 63.39 -11.51 16.68
CA ILE A 269 62.49 -10.98 17.72
C ILE A 269 62.44 -9.45 17.65
N ASP A 270 63.60 -8.79 17.63
CA ASP A 270 63.69 -7.34 17.56
C ASP A 270 63.05 -6.77 16.27
N SER A 271 63.23 -7.45 15.14
CA SER A 271 62.58 -7.10 13.87
C SER A 271 61.06 -7.25 13.94
N CYS A 272 60.56 -8.38 14.43
CA CYS A 272 59.12 -8.62 14.58
C CYS A 272 58.48 -7.64 15.56
N ASN A 273 59.14 -7.32 16.67
CA ASN A 273 58.66 -6.34 17.64
C ASN A 273 58.53 -4.93 17.04
N LYS A 274 59.47 -4.53 16.16
CA LYS A 274 59.33 -3.26 15.41
C LYS A 274 58.11 -3.27 14.49
N LEU A 275 57.89 -4.37 13.76
CA LEU A 275 56.70 -4.52 12.91
C LEU A 275 55.40 -4.54 13.72
N ILE A 276 55.38 -5.22 14.87
CA ILE A 276 54.24 -5.23 15.79
C ILE A 276 53.92 -3.80 16.25
N ALA A 277 54.93 -3.02 16.67
CA ALA A 277 54.72 -1.64 17.09
C ALA A 277 54.14 -0.77 15.96
N GLN A 278 54.63 -0.93 14.73
CA GLN A 278 54.09 -0.24 13.55
C GLN A 278 52.62 -0.62 13.29
N ARG A 279 52.31 -1.92 13.30
CA ARG A 279 50.94 -2.41 13.10
C ARG A 279 50.00 -2.02 14.24
N GLN A 280 50.50 -1.94 15.47
CA GLN A 280 49.72 -1.45 16.62
C GLN A 280 49.36 0.03 16.48
N GLN A 281 50.28 0.85 15.96
CA GLN A 281 50.02 2.25 15.68
C GLN A 281 48.98 2.42 14.56
N GLU A 282 49.09 1.61 13.49
CA GLU A 282 48.09 1.56 12.43
C GLU A 282 46.72 1.13 12.95
N LEU A 283 46.67 0.09 13.80
CA LEU A 283 45.43 -0.35 14.45
C LEU A 283 44.79 0.75 15.29
N GLN A 284 45.58 1.51 16.05
CA GLN A 284 45.07 2.66 16.82
C GLN A 284 44.47 3.72 15.89
N GLY A 285 45.16 4.06 14.80
CA GLY A 285 44.64 5.01 13.80
C GLY A 285 43.32 4.55 13.18
N LEU A 286 43.17 3.25 12.89
CA LEU A 286 41.89 2.70 12.45
C LEU A 286 40.82 2.82 13.54
N LEU A 287 41.11 2.40 14.78
CA LEU A 287 40.17 2.47 15.90
C LEU A 287 39.66 3.90 16.17
N ASP A 288 40.52 4.91 16.00
CA ASP A 288 40.16 6.33 16.13
C ASP A 288 39.16 6.79 15.05
N LEU A 289 39.19 6.16 13.87
CA LEU A 289 38.26 6.42 12.77
C LEU A 289 36.92 5.67 12.91
N SER A 290 36.84 4.65 13.77
CA SER A 290 35.64 3.82 13.96
C SER A 290 34.36 4.64 14.24
N PRO A 291 34.35 5.63 15.16
CA PRO A 291 33.14 6.38 15.46
C PRO A 291 32.61 7.18 14.26
N THR A 292 33.54 7.73 13.47
CA THR A 292 33.23 8.49 12.25
C THR A 292 32.68 7.56 11.18
N TYR A 293 33.37 6.44 10.91
CA TYR A 293 32.92 5.42 9.98
C TYR A 293 31.53 4.90 10.32
N ASP A 294 31.30 4.52 11.58
CA ASP A 294 30.02 3.98 12.04
C ASP A 294 28.88 5.00 11.92
N THR A 295 29.18 6.29 12.11
CA THR A 295 28.20 7.36 11.93
C THR A 295 27.83 7.57 10.47
N LEU A 296 28.83 7.60 9.58
CA LEU A 296 28.61 7.69 8.14
C LEU A 296 27.83 6.48 7.62
N ARG A 297 28.20 5.27 8.07
CA ARG A 297 27.52 4.02 7.69
C ARG A 297 26.06 4.03 8.11
N ARG A 298 25.77 4.37 9.38
CA ARG A 298 24.38 4.50 9.84
C ARG A 298 23.59 5.55 9.05
N GLY A 299 24.22 6.67 8.71
CA GLY A 299 23.60 7.71 7.88
C GLY A 299 23.26 7.22 6.47
N GLN A 300 24.19 6.50 5.83
CA GLN A 300 23.99 5.87 4.53
C GLN A 300 22.89 4.81 4.55
N ASP A 301 22.92 3.90 5.54
CA ASP A 301 21.92 2.85 5.72
C ASP A 301 20.52 3.45 5.96
N GLN A 302 20.43 4.51 6.78
CA GLN A 302 19.17 5.20 7.05
C GLN A 302 18.63 5.92 5.81
N ALA A 303 19.46 6.66 5.08
CA ALA A 303 19.03 7.40 3.90
C ALA A 303 18.60 6.44 2.77
N SER A 304 19.34 5.35 2.56
CA SER A 304 18.97 4.31 1.59
C SER A 304 17.66 3.63 1.99
N GLY A 305 17.50 3.26 3.26
CA GLY A 305 16.27 2.65 3.77
C GLY A 305 15.05 3.56 3.64
N ASN A 306 15.20 4.87 3.90
CA ASN A 306 14.14 5.86 3.69
C ASN A 306 13.75 5.96 2.21
N TYR A 307 14.73 6.07 1.31
CA TYR A 307 14.52 6.13 -0.13
C TYR A 307 13.76 4.89 -0.62
N ASP A 308 14.23 3.69 -0.29
CA ASP A 308 13.61 2.43 -0.70
C ASP A 308 12.17 2.29 -0.18
N PHE A 309 11.93 2.71 1.07
CA PHE A 309 10.60 2.75 1.65
C PHE A 309 9.65 3.65 0.86
N LEU A 310 10.10 4.86 0.50
CA LEU A 310 9.30 5.80 -0.29
C LEU A 310 9.05 5.30 -1.72
N VAL A 311 10.04 4.67 -2.38
CA VAL A 311 9.85 4.02 -3.69
C VAL A 311 8.77 2.95 -3.61
N SER A 312 8.85 2.08 -2.60
CA SER A 312 7.85 1.03 -2.39
C SER A 312 6.44 1.61 -2.20
N LYS A 313 6.30 2.64 -1.36
CA LYS A 313 5.02 3.32 -1.14
C LYS A 313 4.51 4.05 -2.37
N LEU A 314 5.40 4.63 -3.18
CA LEU A 314 5.04 5.28 -4.43
C LEU A 314 4.49 4.27 -5.44
N ASN A 315 5.10 3.11 -5.54
CA ASN A 315 4.64 2.01 -6.39
C ASN A 315 3.26 1.50 -5.93
N GLU A 316 3.06 1.33 -4.62
CA GLU A 316 1.77 0.95 -4.04
C GLU A 316 0.67 1.98 -4.35
N ALA A 317 0.95 3.27 -4.16
CA ALA A 317 0.01 4.35 -4.47
C ALA A 317 -0.33 4.39 -5.97
N THR A 318 0.66 4.22 -6.83
CA THR A 318 0.48 4.20 -8.30
C THR A 318 -0.37 3.00 -8.74
N LEU A 319 -0.13 1.82 -8.16
CA LEU A 319 -0.93 0.63 -8.44
C LEU A 319 -2.38 0.83 -7.98
N LYS A 320 -2.61 1.35 -6.77
CA LYS A 320 -3.95 1.62 -6.23
C LYS A 320 -4.69 2.69 -7.04
N GLU A 321 -3.99 3.73 -7.50
CA GLU A 321 -4.53 4.74 -8.41
C GLU A 321 -4.99 4.09 -9.72
N ALA A 322 -4.13 3.28 -10.35
CA ALA A 322 -4.43 2.58 -11.60
C ALA A 322 -5.60 1.58 -11.46
N GLN A 323 -5.63 0.80 -10.37
CA GLN A 323 -6.74 -0.12 -10.07
C GLN A 323 -8.07 0.64 -9.95
N THR A 324 -8.06 1.80 -9.29
CA THR A 324 -9.26 2.64 -9.09
C THR A 324 -9.77 3.26 -10.39
N GLN A 325 -8.87 3.59 -11.32
CA GLN A 325 -9.21 4.11 -12.63
C GLN A 325 -9.65 3.01 -13.62
N SER A 326 -9.25 1.77 -13.38
CA SER A 326 -9.64 0.59 -14.16
C SER A 326 -11.12 0.21 -13.91
N PRO A 327 -11.79 -0.54 -14.81
CA PRO A 327 -13.21 -0.89 -14.69
C PRO A 327 -13.59 -1.76 -13.47
N GLY A 328 -12.68 -2.07 -12.54
CA GLY A 328 -12.83 -3.12 -11.54
C GLY A 328 -14.00 -2.95 -10.54
N PHE A 329 -14.40 -1.73 -10.19
CA PHE A 329 -15.32 -1.50 -9.07
C PHE A 329 -16.80 -1.40 -9.45
N VAL A 330 -17.10 -0.79 -10.60
CA VAL A 330 -18.47 -0.63 -11.10
C VAL A 330 -18.45 -0.86 -12.60
N GLN A 331 -19.17 -1.88 -13.04
CA GLN A 331 -19.20 -2.31 -14.44
C GLN A 331 -20.63 -2.29 -14.96
N VAL A 332 -20.79 -1.83 -16.20
CA VAL A 332 -22.06 -1.94 -16.91
C VAL A 332 -22.21 -3.39 -17.37
N VAL A 333 -23.17 -4.11 -16.81
CA VAL A 333 -23.47 -5.51 -17.17
C VAL A 333 -24.58 -5.59 -18.22
N GLU A 334 -25.52 -4.66 -18.19
CA GLU A 334 -26.54 -4.53 -19.23
C GLU A 334 -26.57 -3.04 -19.66
N PRO A 335 -26.09 -2.71 -20.88
CA PRO A 335 -26.14 -1.35 -21.39
C PRO A 335 -27.58 -0.91 -21.67
N ALA A 336 -27.79 0.40 -21.79
CA ALA A 336 -29.10 0.91 -22.20
C ALA A 336 -29.45 0.36 -23.58
N SER A 337 -30.74 0.05 -23.76
CA SER A 337 -31.30 -0.31 -25.06
C SER A 337 -32.49 0.58 -25.35
N LYS A 338 -32.67 0.91 -26.63
CA LYS A 338 -33.82 1.66 -27.12
C LYS A 338 -35.13 0.94 -26.76
N PRO A 339 -36.05 1.56 -26.00
CA PRO A 339 -37.34 0.95 -25.70
C PRO A 339 -38.19 0.82 -26.96
N SER A 340 -38.70 -0.38 -27.21
CA SER A 340 -39.53 -0.69 -28.38
C SER A 340 -41.00 -0.27 -28.22
N SER A 341 -41.46 -0.01 -26.99
CA SER A 341 -42.83 0.42 -26.71
C SER A 341 -42.88 1.38 -25.51
N PRO A 342 -43.91 2.24 -25.42
CA PRO A 342 -44.13 3.08 -24.24
C PRO A 342 -44.33 2.25 -22.97
N ALA A 343 -44.01 2.85 -21.83
CA ALA A 343 -44.24 2.26 -20.52
C ALA A 343 -45.74 1.96 -20.30
N PRO A 344 -46.08 0.87 -19.61
CA PRO A 344 -47.46 0.48 -19.38
C PRO A 344 -48.22 1.59 -18.64
N SER A 345 -49.38 1.96 -19.18
CA SER A 345 -50.22 2.99 -18.61
C SER A 345 -50.74 2.58 -17.23
N ARG A 346 -50.89 3.55 -16.32
CA ARG A 346 -51.53 3.31 -15.01
C ARG A 346 -53.06 3.30 -15.11
N LEU A 347 -53.61 3.24 -16.33
CA LEU A 347 -55.03 3.36 -16.63
C LEU A 347 -55.89 2.41 -15.80
N GLY A 348 -55.54 1.12 -15.74
CA GLY A 348 -56.32 0.14 -14.98
C GLY A 348 -56.45 0.48 -13.49
N ARG A 349 -55.38 1.00 -12.88
CA ARG A 349 -55.39 1.46 -11.48
C ARG A 349 -56.22 2.73 -11.31
N MET A 350 -56.05 3.71 -12.19
CA MET A 350 -56.81 4.97 -12.14
C MET A 350 -58.30 4.74 -12.38
N ALA A 351 -58.65 3.87 -13.32
CA ALA A 351 -60.03 3.48 -13.63
C ALA A 351 -60.69 2.79 -12.43
N ALA A 352 -59.99 1.89 -11.75
CA ALA A 352 -60.50 1.22 -10.55
C ALA A 352 -60.75 2.23 -9.40
N ILE A 353 -59.80 3.13 -9.14
CA ILE A 353 -59.93 4.18 -8.10
C ILE A 353 -61.09 5.13 -8.45
N ALA A 354 -61.16 5.59 -9.70
CA ALA A 354 -62.21 6.49 -10.16
C ALA A 354 -63.59 5.83 -10.09
N ALA A 355 -63.71 4.55 -10.48
CA ALA A 355 -64.95 3.79 -10.37
C ALA A 355 -65.40 3.64 -8.91
N LEU A 356 -64.48 3.34 -7.99
CA LEU A 356 -64.80 3.20 -6.57
C LEU A 356 -65.20 4.54 -5.93
N ALA A 357 -64.44 5.61 -6.22
CA ALA A 357 -64.74 6.96 -5.73
C ALA A 357 -66.09 7.48 -6.26
N SER A 358 -66.35 7.30 -7.55
CA SER A 358 -67.61 7.72 -8.18
C SER A 358 -68.82 6.92 -7.70
N LEU A 359 -68.66 5.63 -7.40
CA LEU A 359 -69.71 4.80 -6.83
C LEU A 359 -70.08 5.27 -5.40
N LEU A 360 -69.08 5.54 -4.55
CA LEU A 360 -69.32 6.08 -3.21
C LEU A 360 -69.99 7.45 -3.25
N ALA A 361 -69.49 8.36 -4.09
CA ALA A 361 -70.07 9.69 -4.27
C ALA A 361 -71.50 9.61 -4.82
N GLY A 362 -71.75 8.70 -5.77
CA GLY A 362 -73.07 8.49 -6.37
C GLY A 362 -74.10 7.99 -5.35
N VAL A 363 -73.70 7.04 -4.49
CA VAL A 363 -74.56 6.55 -3.40
C VAL A 363 -74.90 7.68 -2.42
N ALA A 364 -73.89 8.44 -1.96
CA ALA A 364 -74.11 9.57 -1.07
C ALA A 364 -75.05 10.62 -1.67
N LEU A 365 -74.84 10.98 -2.94
CA LEU A 365 -75.68 11.94 -3.66
C LEU A 365 -77.12 11.44 -3.82
N ALA A 366 -77.31 10.14 -4.10
CA ALA A 366 -78.62 9.53 -4.20
C ALA A 366 -79.40 9.64 -2.89
N PHE A 367 -78.73 9.45 -1.74
CA PHE A 367 -79.33 9.63 -0.42
C PHE A 367 -79.65 11.09 -0.10
N VAL A 368 -78.72 12.02 -0.37
CA VAL A 368 -78.93 13.46 -0.12
C VAL A 368 -80.13 13.98 -0.91
N LEU A 369 -80.20 13.65 -2.20
CA LEU A 369 -81.33 14.07 -3.03
C LEU A 369 -82.66 13.47 -2.53
N GLU A 370 -82.65 12.30 -1.87
CA GLU A 370 -83.88 11.61 -1.43
C GLU A 370 -84.34 12.25 -0.13
N PHE A 371 -83.39 12.58 0.74
CA PHE A 371 -83.61 13.37 1.93
C PHE A 371 -84.25 14.72 1.59
N VAL A 372 -83.71 15.44 0.59
CA VAL A 372 -84.29 16.72 0.11
C VAL A 372 -85.69 16.53 -0.48
N GLU A 373 -85.93 15.49 -1.28
CA GLU A 373 -87.27 15.19 -1.83
C GLU A 373 -88.27 14.85 -0.71
N SER A 374 -87.83 14.16 0.34
CA SER A 374 -88.64 13.82 1.52
C SER A 374 -89.01 15.06 2.35
N LEU A 375 -88.13 16.06 2.44
CA LEU A 375 -88.42 17.34 3.08
C LEU A 375 -89.49 18.12 2.31
N ARG A 376 -89.47 18.05 0.98
CA ARG A 376 -90.44 18.75 0.11
C ARG A 376 -91.84 18.12 0.14
N LYS A 377 -91.96 16.83 0.47
CA LYS A 377 -93.23 16.09 0.51
C LYS A 377 -93.96 16.14 1.87
N ARG A 378 -93.48 16.90 2.86
CA ARG A 378 -94.20 17.07 4.13
C ARG A 378 -95.37 18.04 3.95
N PRO A 379 -96.64 17.62 4.13
CA PRO A 379 -97.74 18.56 4.17
C PRO A 379 -97.65 19.39 5.46
N VAL A 380 -97.72 20.72 5.33
CA VAL A 380 -97.91 21.62 6.47
C VAL A 380 -99.31 21.37 7.00
N ARG A 381 -99.44 20.63 8.11
CA ARG A 381 -100.65 20.69 8.94
C ARG A 381 -100.50 21.91 9.86
N PHE A 382 -101.31 22.93 9.60
CA PHE A 382 -101.66 23.94 10.60
C PHE A 382 -102.57 23.33 11.67
#